data_AF-A0A485CZJ1-F1
#
_entry.id   AF-A0A485CZJ1-F1
#
_cell.length_a   1.000
_cell.length_b   1.000
_cell.length_c   1.000
_cell.angle_alpha   90.00
_cell.angle_beta   90.00
_cell.angle_gamma   90.00
#
_symmetry.space_group_name_H-M   'P 1'
#
loop_
_entity.id
_entity.type
_entity.pdbx_description
1 polymer ?
#
loop_
_entity_poly.entity_id
_entity_poly.type
_entity_poly.pdbx_seq_one_letter_code
_entity_poly.pdbx_strand_id
1 'polypeptide(L)'
;MPPIRCRTPRSSTFIKKQDPKLDLKIVELTSGVNANELLANGDVDANYFQHVPYLKDQEKALGKTFAVAATVHIEPLGIYSRKHKDLQSLPEGATVAVPNNTTNLSRALFLLQSKGLIKLDAKFTDPATTLATPKDIVENPHKLKILEVESPQIPRSLDDVDLGVINGNYALEAGLSPAKDALGTGKRHQ
;
A
#
# COMPACT_ATOMS: atom_id res chain seq x y z
N MET A 1 -8.69 -4.83 -30.23
CA MET A 1 -8.07 -4.63 -28.90
C MET A 1 -7.19 -5.85 -28.61
N PRO A 2 -5.89 -5.68 -28.36
CA PRO A 2 -5.03 -6.81 -28.02
C PRO A 2 -5.34 -7.25 -26.58
N PRO A 3 -5.36 -8.57 -26.28
CA PRO A 3 -5.54 -9.03 -24.91
C PRO A 3 -4.29 -8.69 -24.09
N ILE A 4 -4.51 -8.08 -22.94
CA ILE A 4 -3.48 -7.85 -21.92
C ILE A 4 -2.99 -9.23 -21.47
N ARG A 5 -1.79 -9.61 -21.91
CA ARG A 5 -1.11 -10.84 -21.48
C ARG A 5 -0.50 -10.61 -20.11
N CYS A 6 -1.01 -11.34 -19.11
CA CYS A 6 -0.40 -11.52 -17.81
C CYS A 6 1.11 -11.83 -17.98
N ARG A 7 1.98 -10.99 -17.44
CA ARG A 7 3.41 -11.31 -17.26
C ARG A 7 3.56 -12.27 -16.07
N THR A 8 3.07 -13.50 -16.19
CA THR A 8 3.75 -14.71 -15.70
C THR A 8 2.98 -15.98 -16.08
N PRO A 9 3.43 -16.73 -17.11
CA PRO A 9 2.96 -18.10 -17.37
C PRO A 9 3.32 -19.13 -16.28
N ARG A 10 4.03 -18.70 -15.22
CA ARG A 10 4.68 -19.59 -14.25
C ARG A 10 3.77 -20.03 -13.10
N SER A 11 2.85 -19.19 -12.64
CA SER A 11 1.97 -19.49 -11.50
C SER A 11 0.91 -20.54 -11.84
N SER A 12 0.21 -20.39 -12.97
CA SER A 12 -0.79 -21.38 -13.42
C SER A 12 -0.18 -22.73 -13.76
N THR A 13 1.02 -22.73 -14.37
CA THR A 13 1.77 -23.97 -14.67
C THR A 13 2.26 -24.66 -13.39
N PHE A 14 2.65 -23.91 -12.35
CA PHE A 14 3.02 -24.47 -11.05
C PHE A 14 1.83 -25.09 -10.33
N ILE A 15 0.68 -24.39 -10.31
CA ILE A 15 -0.53 -24.88 -9.64
C ILE A 15 -1.08 -26.13 -10.34
N LYS A 16 -1.14 -26.16 -11.67
CA LYS A 16 -1.55 -27.35 -12.42
C LYS A 16 -0.65 -28.58 -12.20
N LYS A 17 0.60 -28.39 -11.79
CA LYS A 17 1.48 -29.51 -11.38
C LYS A 17 1.13 -30.05 -9.98
N GLN A 18 0.62 -29.21 -9.08
CA GLN A 18 0.23 -29.61 -7.73
C GLN A 18 -1.19 -30.18 -7.70
N ASP A 19 -2.11 -29.55 -8.43
CA ASP A 19 -3.49 -30.01 -8.62
C ASP A 19 -3.90 -29.86 -10.09
N PRO A 20 -3.83 -30.95 -10.88
CA PRO A 20 -4.20 -30.93 -12.30
C PRO A 20 -5.68 -30.65 -12.56
N LYS A 21 -6.56 -30.79 -11.55
CA LYS A 21 -8.00 -30.60 -11.68
C LYS A 21 -8.44 -29.16 -11.35
N LEU A 22 -7.57 -28.38 -10.73
CA LEU A 22 -7.86 -26.99 -10.37
C LEU A 22 -7.76 -26.09 -11.62
N ASP A 23 -8.90 -25.59 -12.09
CA ASP A 23 -8.96 -24.60 -13.17
C ASP A 23 -8.93 -23.17 -12.61
N LEU A 24 -7.72 -22.63 -12.46
CA LEU A 24 -7.53 -21.29 -11.94
C LEU A 24 -7.71 -20.22 -13.03
N LYS A 25 -8.78 -19.42 -12.91
CA LYS A 25 -9.01 -18.23 -13.73
C LYS A 25 -8.55 -16.97 -12.98
N ILE A 26 -7.46 -16.36 -13.45
CA ILE A 26 -6.94 -15.11 -12.87
C ILE A 26 -7.63 -13.94 -13.57
N VAL A 27 -8.26 -13.07 -12.78
CA VAL A 27 -8.80 -11.79 -13.24
C VAL A 27 -7.96 -10.68 -12.62
N GLU A 28 -7.18 -9.99 -13.44
CA GLU A 28 -6.44 -8.80 -13.02
C GLU A 28 -7.40 -7.62 -12.91
N LEU A 29 -7.51 -7.03 -11.73
CA LEU A 29 -8.38 -5.88 -11.50
C LEU A 29 -7.62 -4.60 -11.82
N THR A 30 -8.25 -3.73 -12.61
CA THR A 30 -7.77 -2.36 -12.83
C THR A 30 -8.19 -1.46 -11.67
N SER A 31 -7.49 -0.34 -11.50
CA SER A 31 -7.83 0.70 -10.52
C SER A 31 -9.32 1.09 -10.58
N GLY A 32 -9.99 1.08 -9.43
CA GLY A 32 -11.41 1.45 -9.28
C GLY A 32 -12.37 0.28 -9.03
N VAL A 33 -11.94 -0.97 -9.20
CA VAL A 33 -12.76 -2.15 -8.88
C VAL A 33 -12.43 -2.66 -7.48
N ASN A 34 -13.45 -2.84 -6.63
CA ASN A 34 -13.28 -3.37 -5.28
C ASN A 34 -13.32 -4.91 -5.30
N ALA A 35 -12.16 -5.55 -5.11
CA ALA A 35 -12.06 -7.01 -5.08
C ALA A 35 -12.85 -7.68 -3.95
N ASN A 36 -13.13 -6.94 -2.85
CA ASN A 36 -13.94 -7.45 -1.75
C ASN A 36 -15.43 -7.42 -2.07
N GLU A 37 -15.91 -6.49 -2.89
CA GLU A 37 -17.28 -6.48 -3.39
C GLU A 37 -17.52 -7.65 -4.35
N LEU A 38 -16.59 -7.91 -5.27
CA LEU A 38 -16.66 -9.09 -6.14
C LEU A 38 -16.73 -10.39 -5.34
N LEU A 39 -15.91 -10.52 -4.29
CA LEU A 39 -15.97 -11.68 -3.38
C LEU A 39 -17.27 -11.69 -2.55
N ALA A 40 -17.79 -10.51 -2.17
CA ALA A 40 -19.05 -10.40 -1.46
C ALA A 40 -20.24 -10.88 -2.30
N ASN A 41 -20.22 -10.59 -3.60
CA ASN A 41 -21.27 -10.92 -4.55
C ASN A 41 -21.17 -12.34 -5.12
N GLY A 42 -20.03 -13.03 -4.90
CA GLY A 42 -19.78 -14.36 -5.46
C GLY A 42 -19.28 -14.35 -6.90
N ASP A 43 -18.81 -13.20 -7.39
CA ASP A 43 -18.21 -13.06 -8.72
C ASP A 43 -16.82 -13.71 -8.81
N VAL A 44 -16.15 -13.88 -7.65
CA VAL A 44 -14.86 -14.57 -7.50
C VAL A 44 -14.85 -15.41 -6.23
N ASP A 45 -14.09 -16.52 -6.23
CA ASP A 45 -13.96 -17.41 -5.07
C ASP A 45 -12.93 -16.91 -4.03
N ALA A 46 -11.96 -16.10 -4.48
CA ALA A 46 -10.91 -15.54 -3.65
C ALA A 46 -10.33 -14.27 -4.26
N ASN A 47 -9.70 -13.43 -3.44
CA ASN A 47 -8.85 -12.33 -3.89
C ASN A 47 -7.49 -12.37 -3.20
N TYR A 48 -6.48 -11.74 -3.81
CA TYR A 48 -5.11 -11.67 -3.30
C TYR A 48 -4.52 -10.31 -3.63
N PHE A 49 -4.69 -9.35 -2.72
CA PHE A 49 -4.20 -7.96 -2.92
C PHE A 49 -4.00 -7.14 -1.63
N GLN A 50 -4.50 -7.61 -0.48
CA GLN A 50 -4.70 -6.79 0.71
C GLN A 50 -4.02 -7.37 1.96
N HIS A 51 -3.83 -6.52 2.97
CA HIS A 51 -3.40 -6.92 4.30
C HIS A 51 -4.60 -6.97 5.27
N VAL A 52 -4.42 -7.68 6.40
CA VAL A 52 -5.50 -7.94 7.38
C VAL A 52 -6.18 -6.65 7.90
N PRO A 53 -5.46 -5.56 8.24
CA PRO A 53 -6.14 -4.33 8.65
C PRO A 53 -7.08 -3.75 7.59
N TYR A 54 -6.70 -3.82 6.31
CA TYR A 54 -7.55 -3.32 5.21
C TYR A 54 -8.77 -4.22 5.04
N LEU A 55 -8.59 -5.55 5.14
CA LEU A 55 -9.72 -6.48 5.14
C LEU A 55 -10.71 -6.16 6.26
N LYS A 56 -10.25 -5.90 7.49
CA LYS A 56 -11.13 -5.55 8.62
C LYS A 56 -11.92 -4.25 8.39
N ASP A 57 -11.30 -3.26 7.77
CA ASP A 57 -11.98 -2.02 7.40
C ASP A 57 -13.06 -2.28 6.32
N GLN A 58 -12.75 -3.12 5.34
CA GLN A 58 -13.68 -3.51 4.28
C GLN A 58 -14.84 -4.39 4.79
N GLU A 59 -14.57 -5.31 5.72
CA GLU A 59 -15.61 -6.11 6.38
C GLU A 59 -16.62 -5.21 7.09
N LYS A 60 -16.15 -4.18 7.78
CA LYS A 60 -17.00 -3.17 8.44
C LYS A 60 -17.81 -2.37 7.43
N ALA A 61 -17.19 -1.94 6.33
CA ALA A 61 -17.87 -1.16 5.29
C ALA A 61 -18.96 -1.98 4.55
N LEU A 62 -18.69 -3.25 4.27
CA LEU A 62 -19.57 -4.14 3.52
C LEU A 62 -20.59 -4.89 4.42
N GLY A 63 -20.41 -4.87 5.74
CA GLY A 63 -21.22 -5.66 6.66
C GLY A 63 -21.08 -7.17 6.46
N LYS A 64 -19.94 -7.62 5.93
CA LYS A 64 -19.66 -9.03 5.60
C LYS A 64 -18.33 -9.44 6.20
N THR A 65 -18.23 -10.68 6.68
CA THR A 65 -16.97 -11.25 7.17
C THR A 65 -16.39 -12.20 6.12
N PHE A 66 -15.07 -12.16 5.95
CA PHE A 66 -14.34 -13.03 5.03
C PHE A 66 -13.33 -13.89 5.82
N ALA A 67 -13.08 -15.09 5.31
CA ALA A 67 -12.04 -15.96 5.86
C ALA A 67 -10.65 -15.55 5.32
N VAL A 68 -9.66 -15.47 6.21
CA VAL A 68 -8.25 -15.35 5.81
C VAL A 68 -7.71 -16.76 5.59
N ALA A 69 -7.62 -17.18 4.33
CA ALA A 69 -7.16 -18.53 3.99
C ALA A 69 -5.65 -18.73 4.26
N ALA A 70 -4.84 -17.71 4.00
CA ALA A 70 -3.40 -17.73 4.26
C ALA A 70 -2.82 -16.31 4.28
N THR A 71 -1.72 -16.12 5.01
CA THR A 71 -0.81 -14.99 4.84
C THR A 71 0.29 -15.40 3.85
N VAL A 72 0.43 -14.65 2.75
CA VAL A 72 1.28 -15.08 1.62
C VAL A 72 2.63 -14.36 1.61
N HIS A 73 2.62 -13.02 1.60
CA HIS A 73 3.85 -12.22 1.57
C HIS A 73 3.65 -10.84 2.22
N ILE A 74 4.77 -10.18 2.51
CA ILE A 74 4.81 -8.82 3.06
C ILE A 74 5.52 -7.92 2.05
N GLU A 75 4.82 -6.87 1.64
CA GLU A 75 5.39 -5.83 0.79
C GLU A 75 5.83 -4.63 1.63
N PRO A 76 7.12 -4.24 1.58
CA PRO A 76 7.59 -3.05 2.27
C PRO A 76 6.91 -1.80 1.71
N LEU A 77 6.26 -1.03 2.58
CA LEU A 77 5.88 0.35 2.29
C LEU A 77 7.16 1.19 2.22
N GLY A 78 7.30 2.04 1.21
CA GLY A 78 8.49 2.85 0.99
C GLY A 78 8.18 4.34 0.81
N ILE A 79 9.13 5.19 1.21
CA ILE A 79 9.19 6.61 0.87
C ILE A 79 10.06 6.76 -0.38
N TYR A 80 9.55 7.43 -1.40
CA TYR A 80 10.23 7.66 -2.68
C TYR A 80 10.24 9.15 -3.00
N SER A 81 11.20 9.56 -3.83
CA SER A 81 11.25 10.91 -4.38
C SER A 81 11.89 10.88 -5.77
N ARG A 82 11.46 11.80 -6.64
CA ARG A 82 12.19 12.15 -7.87
C ARG A 82 13.01 13.43 -7.73
N LYS A 83 12.77 14.21 -6.68
CA LYS A 83 13.38 15.54 -6.44
C LYS A 83 14.54 15.47 -5.44
N HIS A 84 14.46 14.56 -4.47
CA HIS A 84 15.38 14.48 -3.34
C HIS A 84 16.08 13.11 -3.29
N LYS A 85 17.32 13.09 -2.81
CA LYS A 85 18.14 11.86 -2.70
C LYS A 85 18.19 11.30 -1.28
N ASP A 86 17.78 12.10 -0.30
CA ASP A 86 17.77 11.73 1.10
C ASP A 86 16.64 12.48 1.83
N LEU A 87 16.38 12.07 3.08
CA LEU A 87 15.30 12.63 3.90
C LEU A 87 15.74 13.83 4.73
N GLN A 88 17.05 14.03 4.88
CA GLN A 88 17.63 15.09 5.72
C GLN A 88 17.66 16.44 5.00
N SER A 89 17.72 16.42 3.67
CA SER A 89 17.78 17.62 2.82
C SER A 89 16.41 18.17 2.42
N LEU A 90 15.32 17.71 3.06
CA LEU A 90 13.98 18.13 2.67
C LEU A 90 13.77 19.63 2.95
N PRO A 91 13.22 20.39 1.99
CA PRO A 91 12.90 21.78 2.22
C PRO A 91 11.80 21.91 3.28
N GLU A 92 11.84 23.00 4.02
CA GLU A 92 10.75 23.34 4.93
C GLU A 92 9.45 23.51 4.12
N GLY A 93 8.34 22.92 4.58
CA GLY A 93 7.08 22.95 3.85
C GLY A 93 6.96 21.93 2.73
N ALA A 94 7.88 20.96 2.63
CA ALA A 94 7.84 19.88 1.65
C ALA A 94 6.49 19.14 1.63
N THR A 95 6.02 18.80 0.44
CA THR A 95 4.75 18.09 0.24
C THR A 95 4.99 16.59 0.19
N VAL A 96 4.26 15.85 1.02
CA VAL A 96 4.35 14.39 1.12
C VAL A 96 3.01 13.77 0.69
N ALA A 97 2.99 13.12 -0.46
CA ALA A 97 1.84 12.33 -0.88
C ALA A 97 1.76 11.02 -0.09
N VAL A 98 0.61 10.76 0.52
CA VAL A 98 0.32 9.54 1.28
C VAL A 98 -1.00 8.91 0.80
N PRO A 99 -1.20 7.60 0.99
CA PRO A 99 -2.48 6.95 0.70
C PRO A 99 -3.64 7.63 1.43
N ASN A 100 -4.78 7.79 0.78
CA ASN A 100 -6.00 8.39 1.36
C ASN A 100 -6.97 7.38 2.00
N ASN A 101 -6.71 6.07 1.91
CA ASN A 101 -7.49 5.07 2.65
C ASN A 101 -6.96 4.92 4.08
N THR A 102 -7.86 4.74 5.04
CA THR A 102 -7.60 4.77 6.49
C THR A 102 -6.36 3.97 6.92
N THR A 103 -6.27 2.72 6.47
CA THR A 103 -5.24 1.80 6.96
C THR A 103 -3.86 2.09 6.36
N ASN A 104 -3.79 2.39 5.06
CA ASN A 104 -2.52 2.74 4.42
C ASN A 104 -2.06 4.15 4.75
N LEU A 105 -2.99 5.09 4.97
CA LEU A 105 -2.71 6.42 5.50
C LEU A 105 -1.99 6.30 6.85
N SER A 106 -2.56 5.54 7.78
CA SER A 106 -1.95 5.33 9.09
C SER A 106 -0.57 4.69 8.97
N ARG A 107 -0.40 3.63 8.17
CA ARG A 107 0.91 3.01 7.93
C ARG A 107 1.94 3.99 7.38
N ALA A 108 1.52 4.90 6.49
CA ALA A 108 2.39 5.94 5.95
C ALA A 108 2.84 6.92 7.03
N LEU A 109 1.93 7.37 7.91
CA LEU A 109 2.29 8.25 9.02
C LEU A 109 3.26 7.58 10.02
N PHE A 110 3.04 6.31 10.35
CA PHE A 110 3.98 5.54 11.16
C PHE A 110 5.35 5.39 10.49
N LEU A 111 5.40 5.24 9.16
CA LEU A 111 6.65 5.21 8.41
C LEU A 111 7.36 6.56 8.51
N LEU A 112 6.67 7.68 8.28
CA LEU A 112 7.25 9.02 8.43
C LEU A 112 7.79 9.25 9.85
N GLN A 113 7.03 8.84 10.89
CA GLN A 113 7.48 8.87 12.28
C GLN A 113 8.76 8.04 12.49
N SER A 114 8.83 6.83 11.93
CA SER A 114 10.01 5.97 12.07
C SER A 114 11.27 6.55 11.43
N LYS A 115 11.12 7.55 10.54
CA LYS A 115 12.22 8.30 9.92
C LYS A 115 12.48 9.66 10.57
N GLY A 116 11.78 9.97 11.67
CA GLY A 116 11.94 11.22 12.41
C GLY A 116 11.40 12.45 11.68
N LEU A 117 10.58 12.26 10.64
CA LEU A 117 10.01 13.37 9.85
C LEU A 117 8.83 14.06 10.54
N ILE A 118 8.09 13.29 11.34
CA ILE A 118 6.97 13.73 12.17
C ILE A 118 6.98 12.94 13.48
N LYS A 119 6.14 13.35 14.43
CA LYS A 119 5.80 12.56 15.62
C LYS A 119 4.30 12.51 15.77
N LEU A 120 3.77 11.31 16.02
CA LEU A 120 2.38 11.07 16.35
C LEU A 120 2.17 11.17 17.85
N ASP A 121 0.92 11.44 18.25
CA ASP A 121 0.51 11.36 19.65
C ASP A 121 0.90 10.00 20.26
N ALA A 122 1.33 10.02 21.53
CA ALA A 122 1.88 8.84 22.21
C ALA A 122 0.91 7.65 22.30
N LYS A 123 -0.40 7.88 22.14
CA LYS A 123 -1.39 6.79 22.06
C LYS A 123 -1.26 5.93 20.80
N PHE A 124 -0.59 6.42 19.75
CA PHE A 124 -0.36 5.68 18.50
C PHE A 124 0.96 4.91 18.57
N THR A 125 0.87 3.66 19.01
CA THR A 125 2.03 2.80 19.27
C THR A 125 2.30 1.78 18.17
N ASP A 126 1.26 1.35 17.44
CA ASP A 126 1.37 0.32 16.41
C ASP A 126 0.33 0.53 15.29
N PRO A 127 0.75 0.61 14.00
CA PRO A 127 -0.16 0.72 12.86
C PRO A 127 -1.08 -0.50 12.66
N ALA A 128 -0.78 -1.64 13.29
CA ALA A 128 -1.64 -2.83 13.23
C ALA A 128 -2.84 -2.75 14.19
N THR A 129 -2.76 -1.93 15.24
CA THR A 129 -3.78 -1.85 16.30
C THR A 129 -4.39 -0.46 16.44
N THR A 130 -3.74 0.57 15.91
CA THR A 130 -4.21 1.97 15.99
C THR A 130 -4.19 2.62 14.61
N LEU A 131 -5.17 3.50 14.35
CA LEU A 131 -5.36 4.19 13.07
C LEU A 131 -5.15 5.69 13.26
N ALA A 132 -3.96 6.17 12.90
CA ALA A 132 -3.59 7.58 12.96
C ALA A 132 -4.02 8.36 11.71
N THR A 133 -4.33 9.63 11.90
CA THR A 133 -4.63 10.62 10.84
C THR A 133 -3.64 11.78 10.89
N PRO A 134 -3.58 12.67 9.88
CA PRO A 134 -2.73 13.86 9.95
C PRO A 134 -3.03 14.78 11.14
N LYS A 135 -4.24 14.72 11.71
CA LYS A 135 -4.64 15.49 12.90
C LYS A 135 -3.96 15.00 14.18
N ASP A 136 -3.43 13.79 14.15
CA ASP A 136 -2.76 13.14 15.29
C ASP A 136 -1.25 13.42 15.33
N ILE A 137 -0.74 14.25 14.42
CA ILE A 137 0.66 14.68 14.39
C ILE A 137 0.87 15.76 15.47
N VAL A 138 1.74 15.47 16.44
CA VAL A 138 2.07 16.36 17.55
C VAL A 138 3.36 17.14 17.34
N GLU A 139 4.29 16.64 16.51
CA GLU A 139 5.50 17.37 16.12
C GLU A 139 5.73 17.22 14.60
N ASN A 140 6.02 18.34 13.93
CA ASN A 140 6.29 18.41 12.48
C ASN A 140 7.42 19.42 12.21
N PRO A 141 8.69 19.07 12.51
CA PRO A 141 9.81 20.01 12.48
C PRO A 141 10.09 20.59 11.09
N HIS A 142 9.81 19.82 10.02
CA HIS A 142 9.98 20.27 8.63
C HIS A 142 8.72 20.94 8.05
N LYS A 143 7.67 21.16 8.86
CA LYS A 143 6.37 21.70 8.43
C LYS A 143 5.80 21.00 7.20
N LEU A 144 5.98 19.68 7.13
CA LEU A 144 5.55 18.85 6.00
C LEU A 144 4.05 19.03 5.74
N LYS A 145 3.69 19.16 4.47
CA LYS A 145 2.30 19.20 4.00
C LYS A 145 1.89 17.79 3.61
N ILE A 146 1.00 17.19 4.39
CA ILE A 146 0.49 15.85 4.09
C ILE A 146 -0.62 15.98 3.03
N LEU A 147 -0.37 15.39 1.86
CA LEU A 147 -1.32 15.35 0.75
C LEU A 147 -1.88 13.93 0.62
N GLU A 148 -3.15 13.75 0.91
CA GLU A 148 -3.83 12.46 0.78
C GLU A 148 -4.21 12.21 -0.68
N VAL A 149 -3.75 11.09 -1.24
CA VAL A 149 -3.91 10.72 -2.65
C VAL A 149 -4.30 9.24 -2.75
N GLU A 150 -5.14 8.91 -3.73
CA GLU A 150 -5.43 7.52 -4.10
C GLU A 150 -4.14 6.76 -4.38
N SER A 151 -3.95 5.60 -3.73
CA SER A 151 -2.66 4.87 -3.74
C SER A 151 -2.10 4.57 -5.14
N PRO A 152 -2.92 4.19 -6.16
CA PRO A 152 -2.42 3.98 -7.52
C PRO A 152 -1.85 5.24 -8.20
N GLN A 153 -2.21 6.44 -7.74
CA GLN A 153 -1.81 7.71 -8.35
C GLN A 153 -0.50 8.26 -7.77
N ILE A 154 -0.10 7.84 -6.57
CA ILE A 154 1.09 8.36 -5.88
C ILE A 154 2.38 8.20 -6.72
N PRO A 155 2.65 7.08 -7.42
CA PRO A 155 3.85 6.98 -8.24
C PRO A 155 3.92 8.03 -9.37
N ARG A 156 2.76 8.44 -9.90
CA ARG A 156 2.68 9.46 -10.97
C ARG A 156 2.78 10.88 -10.43
N SER A 157 2.35 11.12 -9.19
CA SER A 157 2.45 12.43 -8.56
C SER A 157 3.87 12.77 -8.08
N LEU A 158 4.85 11.86 -8.16
CA LEU A 158 6.22 12.09 -7.71
C LEU A 158 6.94 13.27 -8.40
N ASP A 159 6.49 13.68 -9.58
CA ASP A 159 7.00 14.89 -10.25
C ASP A 159 6.44 16.18 -9.62
N ASP A 160 5.28 16.10 -8.95
CA ASP A 160 4.57 17.24 -8.38
C ASP A 160 4.82 17.40 -6.88
N VAL A 161 5.13 16.32 -6.16
CA VAL A 161 5.40 16.33 -4.70
C VAL A 161 6.88 16.18 -4.38
N ASP A 162 7.27 16.41 -3.11
CA ASP A 162 8.64 16.20 -2.65
C ASP A 162 8.88 14.74 -2.30
N LEU A 163 7.92 14.10 -1.63
CA LEU A 163 7.96 12.69 -1.25
C LEU A 163 6.64 12.00 -1.59
N GLY A 164 6.71 10.72 -1.95
CA GLY A 164 5.55 9.84 -2.03
C GLY A 164 5.74 8.60 -1.16
N VAL A 165 4.75 8.28 -0.33
CA VAL A 165 4.70 7.01 0.41
C VAL A 165 3.89 6.01 -0.38
N ILE A 166 4.55 4.97 -0.90
CA ILE A 166 4.00 4.08 -1.93
C ILE A 166 4.03 2.62 -1.46
N ASN A 167 2.89 1.92 -1.63
CA ASN A 167 2.77 0.47 -1.46
C ASN A 167 3.68 -0.31 -2.42
N GLY A 168 4.18 -1.47 -2.00
CA GLY A 168 5.14 -2.24 -2.79
C GLY A 168 4.63 -2.59 -4.19
N ASN A 169 3.39 -3.06 -4.32
CA ASN A 169 2.76 -3.37 -5.61
C ASN A 169 2.78 -2.17 -6.57
N TYR A 170 2.33 -0.98 -6.11
CA TYR A 170 2.29 0.22 -6.96
C TYR A 170 3.69 0.77 -7.27
N ALA A 171 4.65 0.59 -6.37
CA ALA A 171 6.05 0.91 -6.64
C ALA A 171 6.57 0.01 -7.78
N LEU A 172 6.36 -1.31 -7.69
CA LEU A 172 6.79 -2.27 -8.70
C LEU A 172 6.11 -2.04 -10.06
N GLU A 173 4.81 -1.75 -10.07
CA GLU A 173 4.06 -1.39 -11.28
C GLU A 173 4.60 -0.13 -11.95
N ALA A 174 5.07 0.84 -11.15
CA ALA A 174 5.71 2.06 -11.63
C ALA A 174 7.20 1.89 -11.99
N GLY A 175 7.73 0.67 -11.91
CA GLY A 175 9.14 0.36 -12.21
C GLY A 175 10.11 0.76 -11.09
N LEU A 176 9.62 1.08 -9.90
CA LEU A 176 10.42 1.39 -8.72
C LEU A 176 10.71 0.10 -7.94
N SER A 177 11.96 -0.04 -7.50
CA SER A 177 12.42 -1.12 -6.65
C SER A 177 12.52 -0.63 -5.20
N PRO A 178 11.73 -1.18 -4.25
CA PRO A 178 11.83 -0.78 -2.85
C PRO A 178 13.23 -0.94 -2.23
N ALA A 179 14.02 -1.89 -2.73
CA ALA A 179 15.38 -2.14 -2.23
C ALA A 179 16.43 -1.15 -2.77
N LYS A 180 16.14 -0.46 -3.88
CA LYS A 180 17.10 0.43 -4.55
C LYS A 180 16.67 1.89 -4.51
N ASP A 181 15.39 2.15 -4.70
CA ASP A 181 14.85 3.48 -4.98
C ASP A 181 14.16 4.11 -3.77
N ALA A 182 13.84 3.33 -2.72
CA ALA A 182 13.22 3.89 -1.52
C ALA A 182 14.24 4.64 -0.66
N LEU A 183 13.92 5.87 -0.30
CA LEU A 183 14.66 6.69 0.67
C LEU A 183 14.48 6.19 2.11
N GLY A 184 13.44 5.40 2.34
CA GLY A 184 13.23 4.71 3.60
C GLY A 184 12.06 3.75 3.52
N THR A 185 12.24 2.55 4.06
CA THR A 185 11.17 1.54 4.13
C THR A 185 10.68 1.36 5.55
N GLY A 186 9.42 0.90 5.68
CA GLY A 186 8.88 0.39 6.93
C GLY A 186 9.62 -0.87 7.41
N LYS A 187 9.59 -1.13 8.72
CA LYS A 187 10.08 -2.40 9.25
C LYS A 187 9.16 -3.53 8.77
N ARG A 188 9.74 -4.70 8.50
CA ARG A 188 8.95 -5.93 8.30
C ARG A 188 8.36 -6.29 9.67
N HIS A 189 7.06 -6.03 9.85
CA HIS A 189 6.33 -6.62 10.98
C HIS A 189 6.05 -8.07 10.60
N GLN A 190 6.79 -8.99 11.22
CA GLN A 190 6.51 -10.43 11.15
C GLN A 190 5.29 -10.75 12.00
#